data_AF-A0A3N0W8V9-F1
#
_entry.id   AF-A0A3N0W8V9-F1
#
_cell.length_a   1.000
_cell.length_b   1.000
_cell.length_c   1.000
_cell.angle_alpha   90.00
_cell.angle_beta   90.00
_cell.angle_gamma   90.00
#
_symmetry.space_group_name_H-M   'P 1'
#
loop_
_entity.id
_entity.type
_entity.pdbx_description
1 polymer ?
#
loop_
_entity_poly.entity_id
_entity_poly.type
_entity_poly.pdbx_seq_one_letter_code
_entity_poly.pdbx_strand_id
1 'polypeptide(L)'
;MKKNRTDFQSRLGKGRKKHYELQQMETYFQLNDLAATKELLNTIMSYALKRNSWIKEEPSVIYHFHQAIRSFIRAGYFLMLKEKKLFINTQLEDVSPLALGLLSEKEYQNPLLVFKKAFKEYSIKEFDYFISGMVYFSMGIYDKLPERNMINPYIHLIKMLDAAYLIIERRGKK
;
A
#
# COMPACT_ATOMS: atom_id res chain seq x y z
N MET A 1 1.38 -31.89 -24.07
CA MET A 1 2.18 -30.94 -23.24
C MET A 1 1.25 -30.26 -22.22
N LYS A 2 1.40 -30.58 -20.92
CA LYS A 2 0.59 -29.98 -19.84
C LYS A 2 1.15 -28.60 -19.47
N LYS A 3 0.28 -27.59 -19.43
CA LYS A 3 0.62 -26.23 -18.97
C LYS A 3 0.82 -26.25 -17.45
N ASN A 4 2.05 -26.01 -17.00
CA ASN A 4 2.36 -25.85 -15.59
C ASN A 4 1.79 -24.50 -15.11
N ARG A 5 0.69 -24.56 -14.35
CA ARG A 5 0.25 -23.45 -13.50
C ARG A 5 1.27 -23.33 -12.37
N THR A 6 1.89 -22.16 -12.24
CA THR A 6 2.71 -21.78 -11.09
C THR A 6 1.79 -21.64 -9.88
N ASP A 7 1.56 -22.76 -9.20
CA ASP A 7 0.75 -22.83 -7.99
C ASP A 7 1.67 -22.45 -6.81
N PHE A 8 1.63 -21.18 -6.41
CA PHE A 8 2.12 -20.75 -5.09
C PHE A 8 1.13 -21.25 -4.02
N GLN A 9 1.02 -22.56 -3.86
CA GLN A 9 0.30 -23.16 -2.75
C GLN A 9 1.18 -23.06 -1.50
N SER A 10 0.91 -22.05 -0.69
CA SER A 10 1.31 -22.09 0.72
C SER A 10 0.62 -23.30 1.38
N ARG A 11 1.43 -24.14 2.02
CA ARG A 11 1.02 -25.37 2.73
C ARG A 11 0.25 -25.07 4.02
N LEU A 12 -0.84 -24.31 3.95
CA LEU A 12 -1.70 -24.05 5.11
C LEU A 12 -3.15 -24.43 4.78
N GLY A 13 -3.62 -25.44 5.52
CA GLY A 13 -4.84 -26.20 5.28
C GLY A 13 -6.11 -25.40 4.98
N LYS A 14 -7.02 -26.05 4.27
CA LYS A 14 -8.31 -25.55 3.73
C LYS A 14 -9.28 -24.93 4.78
N GLY A 15 -8.97 -24.91 6.07
CA GLY A 15 -9.82 -24.38 7.15
C GLY A 15 -9.57 -22.93 7.60
N ARG A 16 -8.43 -22.29 7.26
CA ARG A 16 -8.02 -20.96 7.82
C ARG A 16 -8.11 -19.77 6.86
N LYS A 17 -8.69 -19.93 5.67
CA LYS A 17 -8.61 -18.95 4.56
C LYS A 17 -9.36 -17.60 4.77
N LYS A 18 -10.07 -17.41 5.88
CA LYS A 18 -10.91 -16.21 6.09
C LYS A 18 -10.19 -15.04 6.77
N HIS A 19 -9.03 -15.28 7.41
CA HIS A 19 -8.29 -14.28 8.20
C HIS A 19 -6.92 -13.90 7.63
N TYR A 20 -6.40 -14.61 6.63
CA TYR A 20 -5.00 -14.45 6.20
C TYR A 20 -4.70 -13.09 5.55
N GLU A 21 -5.65 -12.45 4.87
CA GLU A 21 -5.38 -11.22 4.12
C GLU A 21 -5.42 -9.96 5.00
N LEU A 22 -6.39 -9.86 5.90
CA LEU A 22 -6.36 -8.84 6.95
C LEU A 22 -5.19 -9.06 7.90
N GLN A 23 -4.87 -10.33 8.23
CA GLN A 23 -3.70 -10.65 9.02
C GLN A 23 -2.39 -10.20 8.35
N GLN A 24 -2.27 -10.32 7.02
CA GLN A 24 -1.11 -9.77 6.30
C GLN A 24 -1.01 -8.25 6.44
N MET A 25 -2.15 -7.55 6.44
CA MET A 25 -2.21 -6.10 6.66
C MET A 25 -1.87 -5.71 8.10
N GLU A 26 -2.38 -6.46 9.08
CA GLU A 26 -2.03 -6.31 10.50
C GLU A 26 -0.54 -6.57 10.73
N THR A 27 -0.01 -7.65 10.14
CA THR A 27 1.42 -8.00 10.20
C THR A 27 2.28 -6.90 9.57
N TYR A 28 1.83 -6.28 8.48
CA TYR A 28 2.51 -5.14 7.89
C TYR A 28 2.68 -4.01 8.92
N PHE A 29 1.62 -3.58 9.60
CA PHE A 29 1.69 -2.49 10.58
C PHE A 29 2.31 -2.88 11.93
N GLN A 30 2.40 -4.17 12.25
CA GLN A 30 3.21 -4.64 13.39
C GLN A 30 4.71 -4.46 13.15
N LEU A 31 5.14 -4.54 11.88
CA LEU A 31 6.55 -4.45 11.49
C LEU A 31 6.94 -3.08 10.95
N ASN A 32 5.97 -2.26 10.54
CA ASN A 32 6.19 -0.99 9.89
C ASN A 32 5.26 0.07 10.52
N ASP A 33 5.85 1.05 11.20
CA ASP A 33 5.11 2.21 11.68
C ASP A 33 4.56 3.03 10.49
N LEU A 34 3.31 3.50 10.61
CA LEU A 34 2.64 4.25 9.53
C LEU A 34 3.35 5.57 9.25
N ALA A 35 3.73 6.32 10.28
CA ALA A 35 4.36 7.62 10.10
C ALA A 35 5.75 7.45 9.46
N ALA A 36 6.57 6.55 9.99
CA ALA A 36 7.89 6.22 9.43
C ALA A 36 7.79 5.70 7.99
N THR A 37 6.81 4.84 7.69
CA THR A 37 6.56 4.36 6.32
C THR A 37 6.28 5.51 5.36
N LYS A 38 5.40 6.44 5.75
CA LYS A 38 5.06 7.60 4.91
C LYS A 38 6.23 8.55 4.76
N GLU A 39 6.99 8.79 5.82
CA GLU A 39 8.20 9.63 5.77
C GLU A 39 9.25 9.05 4.82
N LEU A 40 9.51 7.74 4.88
CA LEU A 40 10.45 7.08 3.98
C LEU A 40 9.92 7.08 2.53
N LEU A 41 8.63 6.85 2.31
CA LEU A 41 8.00 6.95 0.99
C LEU A 41 8.15 8.36 0.41
N ASN A 42 7.92 9.40 1.21
CA ASN A 42 8.08 10.80 0.83
C ASN A 42 9.53 11.13 0.50
N THR A 43 10.46 10.64 1.31
CA THR A 43 11.89 10.79 1.09
C THR A 43 12.29 10.18 -0.25
N ILE A 44 11.99 8.90 -0.47
CA ILE A 44 12.26 8.20 -1.74
C ILE A 44 11.64 8.95 -2.93
N MET A 45 10.37 9.36 -2.82
CA MET A 45 9.67 10.11 -3.87
C MET A 45 10.36 11.45 -4.17
N SER A 46 10.78 12.18 -3.14
CA SER A 46 11.45 13.47 -3.31
C SER A 46 12.80 13.34 -4.01
N TYR A 47 13.56 12.29 -3.72
CA TYR A 47 14.82 12.00 -4.40
C TYR A 47 14.59 11.49 -5.84
N ALA A 48 13.57 10.66 -6.06
CA ALA A 48 13.22 10.16 -7.40
C ALA A 48 12.86 11.28 -8.40
N LEU A 49 12.38 12.43 -7.92
CA LEU A 49 12.03 13.59 -8.74
C LEU A 49 13.15 14.65 -8.84
N LYS A 50 14.20 14.55 -8.03
CA LYS A 50 15.32 15.49 -8.04
C LYS A 50 16.39 15.01 -9.01
N ARG A 51 16.94 15.95 -9.79
CA ARG A 51 18.12 15.68 -10.61
C ARG A 51 19.36 15.65 -9.73
N ASN A 52 20.32 14.80 -10.09
CA ASN A 52 21.66 14.75 -9.49
C ASN A 52 21.66 14.60 -7.96
N SER A 53 20.71 13.82 -7.44
CA SER A 53 20.64 13.51 -6.01
C SER A 53 20.43 12.02 -5.82
N TRP A 54 21.13 11.44 -4.85
CA TRP A 54 20.90 10.07 -4.41
C TRP A 54 20.44 10.07 -2.95
N ILE A 55 19.53 9.16 -2.63
CA ILE A 55 19.07 8.92 -1.28
C ILE A 55 20.24 8.39 -0.42
N LYS A 56 20.33 8.87 0.83
CA LYS A 56 21.41 8.49 1.78
C LYS A 56 21.04 7.34 2.70
N GLU A 57 19.83 6.80 2.56
CA GLU A 57 19.36 5.64 3.31
C GLU A 57 20.19 4.40 2.96
N GLU A 58 20.37 3.51 3.92
CA GLU A 58 21.07 2.26 3.66
C GLU A 58 20.34 1.41 2.60
N PRO A 59 21.06 0.74 1.68
CA PRO A 59 20.44 -0.11 0.66
C PRO A 59 19.53 -1.21 1.24
N SER A 60 19.86 -1.72 2.42
CA SER A 60 19.06 -2.69 3.16
C SER A 60 17.68 -2.12 3.52
N VAL A 61 17.63 -0.89 4.05
CA VAL A 61 16.40 -0.17 4.40
C VAL A 61 15.53 0.03 3.18
N ILE A 62 16.12 0.50 2.07
CA ILE A 62 15.40 0.72 0.81
C ILE A 62 14.85 -0.59 0.25
N TYR A 63 15.64 -1.66 0.30
CA TYR A 63 15.22 -2.99 -0.14
C TYR A 63 14.05 -3.52 0.70
N HIS A 64 14.13 -3.44 2.02
CA HIS A 64 13.06 -3.88 2.91
C HIS A 64 11.79 -3.06 2.69
N PHE A 65 11.91 -1.75 2.57
CA PHE A 65 10.79 -0.86 2.25
C PHE A 65 10.12 -1.26 0.93
N HIS A 66 10.91 -1.45 -0.13
CA HIS A 66 10.40 -1.86 -1.44
C HIS A 66 9.59 -3.16 -1.34
N GLN A 67 10.12 -4.16 -0.63
CA GLN A 67 9.44 -5.45 -0.45
C GLN A 67 8.18 -5.33 0.42
N ALA A 68 8.24 -4.53 1.49
CA ALA A 68 7.12 -4.28 2.38
C ALA A 68 5.95 -3.62 1.62
N ILE A 69 6.21 -2.53 0.89
CA ILE A 69 5.19 -1.82 0.10
C ILE A 69 4.59 -2.74 -0.97
N ARG A 70 5.40 -3.53 -1.66
CA ARG A 70 4.91 -4.50 -2.65
C ARG A 70 4.00 -5.56 -2.03
N SER A 71 4.33 -6.03 -0.84
CA SER A 71 3.48 -6.94 -0.08
C SER A 71 2.17 -6.27 0.33
N PHE A 72 2.25 -5.04 0.85
CA PHE A 72 1.10 -4.22 1.24
C PHE A 72 0.12 -4.01 0.08
N ILE A 73 0.61 -3.65 -1.11
CA ILE A 73 -0.23 -3.45 -2.30
C ILE A 73 -0.98 -4.73 -2.68
N ARG A 74 -0.31 -5.89 -2.62
CA ARG A 74 -0.96 -7.20 -2.86
C ARG A 74 -2.02 -7.50 -1.81
N ALA A 75 -1.73 -7.26 -0.54
CA ALA A 75 -2.69 -7.45 0.55
C ALA A 75 -3.92 -6.54 0.36
N GLY A 76 -3.71 -5.26 0.02
CA GLY A 76 -4.77 -4.31 -0.29
C GLY A 76 -5.63 -4.73 -1.49
N TYR A 77 -5.02 -5.31 -2.53
CA TYR A 77 -5.77 -5.84 -3.67
C TYR A 77 -6.68 -7.00 -3.25
N PHE A 78 -6.17 -7.95 -2.47
CA PHE A 78 -6.99 -9.05 -1.96
C PHE A 78 -8.10 -8.58 -1.02
N LEU A 79 -7.82 -7.56 -0.20
CA LEU A 79 -8.82 -6.91 0.66
C LEU A 79 -9.97 -6.34 -0.18
N MET A 80 -9.64 -5.61 -1.26
CA MET A 80 -10.61 -5.03 -2.19
C MET A 80 -11.51 -6.10 -2.83
N LEU A 81 -10.95 -7.25 -3.24
CA LEU A 81 -11.73 -8.33 -3.85
C LEU A 81 -12.74 -9.00 -2.90
N LYS A 82 -12.50 -8.97 -1.59
CA LYS A 82 -13.34 -9.64 -0.58
C LYS A 82 -14.39 -8.73 0.06
N GLU A 83 -14.57 -7.52 -0.47
CA GLU A 83 -15.42 -6.43 0.05
C GLU A 83 -16.79 -6.88 0.61
N LYS A 84 -17.49 -7.80 -0.07
CA LYS A 84 -18.85 -8.24 0.32
C LYS A 84 -18.95 -8.79 1.76
N LYS A 85 -17.84 -9.12 2.42
CA LYS A 85 -17.82 -9.66 3.79
C LYS A 85 -17.48 -8.64 4.88
N LEU A 86 -16.95 -7.46 4.56
CA LEU A 86 -16.48 -6.48 5.56
C LEU A 86 -17.52 -5.40 5.92
N PHE A 87 -18.59 -5.28 5.13
CA PHE A 87 -19.54 -4.16 5.15
C PHE A 87 -20.38 -3.98 6.42
N ILE A 88 -20.28 -4.88 7.40
CA ILE A 88 -21.33 -5.02 8.42
C ILE A 88 -21.24 -3.95 9.52
N ASN A 89 -20.15 -3.17 9.62
CA ASN A 89 -19.82 -2.67 10.95
C ASN A 89 -19.06 -1.33 11.03
N THR A 90 -19.31 -0.38 10.13
CA THR A 90 -18.86 1.01 10.31
C THR A 90 -20.06 1.84 10.79
N GLN A 91 -20.14 2.06 12.10
CA GLN A 91 -21.01 3.10 12.62
C GLN A 91 -20.49 4.46 12.13
N LEU A 92 -21.41 5.36 11.78
CA LEU A 92 -21.10 6.75 11.46
C LEU A 92 -20.65 7.43 12.75
N GLU A 93 -19.33 7.49 12.97
CA GLU A 93 -18.76 8.39 13.97
C GLU A 93 -18.74 9.81 13.39
N ASP A 94 -19.03 10.79 14.25
CA ASP A 94 -18.90 12.22 13.92
C ASP A 94 -17.40 12.53 13.73
N VAL A 95 -17.01 12.92 12.51
CA VAL A 95 -15.60 12.91 12.11
C VAL A 95 -14.98 14.29 12.29
N SER A 96 -13.93 14.37 13.11
CA SER A 96 -13.09 15.57 13.15
C SER A 96 -12.34 15.74 11.83
N PRO A 97 -12.29 16.94 11.22
CA PRO A 97 -11.51 17.20 10.01
C PRO A 97 -10.02 16.80 10.12
N LEU A 98 -9.44 16.86 11.31
CA LEU A 98 -8.07 16.43 11.57
C LEU A 98 -7.89 14.91 11.45
N ALA A 99 -8.93 14.13 11.72
CA ALA A 99 -8.91 12.67 11.61
C ALA A 99 -8.99 12.18 10.15
N LEU A 100 -9.39 13.05 9.21
CA LEU A 100 -9.55 12.69 7.80
C LEU A 100 -8.22 12.53 7.06
N GLY A 101 -7.17 13.28 7.44
CA GLY A 101 -5.89 13.23 6.72
C GLY A 101 -6.06 13.51 5.21
N LEU A 102 -5.58 12.59 4.36
CA LEU A 102 -5.81 12.65 2.90
C LEU A 102 -7.09 11.94 2.43
N LEU A 103 -7.86 11.36 3.35
CA LEU A 103 -9.12 10.69 3.03
C LEU A 103 -10.23 11.74 2.92
N SER A 104 -11.06 11.61 1.89
CA SER A 104 -12.36 12.31 1.89
C SER A 104 -13.28 11.71 2.95
N GLU A 105 -14.29 12.48 3.39
CA GLU A 105 -15.33 11.99 4.31
C GLU A 105 -15.88 10.61 3.91
N LYS A 106 -16.21 10.43 2.62
CA LYS A 106 -16.72 9.17 2.08
C LYS A 106 -15.71 8.02 2.21
N GLU A 107 -14.43 8.30 2.03
CA GLU A 107 -13.34 7.33 2.18
C GLU A 107 -13.02 7.04 3.64
N TYR A 108 -13.15 8.03 4.53
CA TYR A 108 -13.03 7.80 5.96
C TYR A 108 -14.16 6.90 6.45
N GLN A 109 -15.41 7.17 6.07
CA GLN A 109 -16.57 6.34 6.42
C GLN A 109 -16.44 4.93 5.82
N ASN A 110 -15.99 4.82 4.57
CA ASN A 110 -15.73 3.53 3.91
C ASN A 110 -14.30 3.47 3.32
N PRO A 111 -13.30 3.02 4.13
CA PRO A 111 -11.90 2.98 3.71
C PRO A 111 -11.63 2.02 2.56
N LEU A 112 -12.50 1.02 2.32
CA LEU A 112 -12.38 0.12 1.17
C LEU A 112 -12.56 0.84 -0.17
N LEU A 113 -13.24 2.00 -0.20
CA LEU A 113 -13.37 2.82 -1.40
C LEU A 113 -12.02 3.32 -1.91
N VAL A 114 -11.04 3.53 -1.02
CA VAL A 114 -9.70 3.97 -1.41
C VAL A 114 -9.02 2.91 -2.26
N PHE A 115 -9.02 1.66 -1.81
CA PHE A 115 -8.45 0.54 -2.56
C PHE A 115 -9.17 0.33 -3.89
N LYS A 116 -10.49 0.46 -3.91
CA LYS A 116 -11.27 0.39 -5.17
C LYS A 116 -10.86 1.44 -6.18
N LYS A 117 -10.72 2.69 -5.75
CA LYS A 117 -10.33 3.79 -6.64
C LYS A 117 -8.91 3.56 -7.16
N ALA A 118 -7.98 3.22 -6.27
CA ALA A 118 -6.60 2.93 -6.62
C ALA A 118 -6.49 1.79 -7.64
N PHE A 119 -7.14 0.64 -7.39
CA PHE A 119 -7.08 -0.52 -8.29
C PHE A 119 -7.98 -0.43 -9.53
N LYS A 120 -8.85 0.58 -9.60
CA LYS A 120 -9.56 0.94 -10.83
C LYS A 120 -8.65 1.72 -11.78
N GLU A 121 -7.74 2.53 -11.24
CA GLU A 121 -6.83 3.37 -12.01
C GLU A 121 -5.51 2.65 -12.34
N TYR A 122 -5.01 1.82 -11.42
CA TYR A 122 -3.73 1.12 -11.57
C TYR A 122 -3.83 -0.36 -11.24
N SER A 123 -3.27 -1.21 -12.10
CA SER A 123 -3.06 -2.62 -11.82
C SER A 123 -1.94 -2.82 -10.78
N ILE A 124 -1.88 -4.01 -10.16
CA ILE A 124 -0.76 -4.38 -9.28
C ILE A 124 0.58 -4.27 -10.01
N LYS A 125 0.63 -4.58 -11.32
CA LYS A 125 1.85 -4.49 -12.12
C LYS A 125 2.31 -3.05 -12.32
N GLU A 126 1.37 -2.13 -12.52
CA GLU A 126 1.68 -0.70 -12.65
C GLU A 126 2.15 -0.11 -11.32
N PHE A 127 1.54 -0.54 -10.21
CA PHE A 127 2.05 -0.23 -8.88
C PHE A 127 3.46 -0.79 -8.64
N ASP A 128 3.71 -2.06 -8.95
CA ASP A 128 5.04 -2.68 -8.84
C ASP A 128 6.08 -1.93 -9.69
N TYR A 129 5.72 -1.56 -10.93
CA TYR A 129 6.56 -0.76 -11.82
C TYR A 129 6.85 0.62 -11.22
N PHE A 130 5.83 1.27 -10.70
CA PHE A 130 5.94 2.59 -10.08
C PHE A 130 6.88 2.57 -8.86
N ILE A 131 6.71 1.60 -7.95
CA ILE A 131 7.53 1.49 -6.74
C ILE A 131 8.97 1.10 -7.08
N SER A 132 9.16 0.21 -8.06
CA SER A 132 10.50 -0.09 -8.58
C SER A 132 11.15 1.15 -9.20
N GLY A 133 10.38 1.92 -9.98
CA GLY A 133 10.83 3.17 -10.57
C GLY A 133 11.24 4.19 -9.52
N MET A 134 10.40 4.42 -8.50
CA MET A 134 10.70 5.36 -7.42
C MET A 134 12.04 5.03 -6.75
N VAL A 135 12.20 3.77 -6.36
CA VAL A 135 13.44 3.28 -5.73
C VAL A 135 14.62 3.48 -6.68
N TYR A 136 14.48 3.04 -7.93
CA TYR A 136 15.52 3.15 -8.95
C TYR A 136 15.99 4.60 -9.18
N PHE A 137 15.06 5.54 -9.40
CA PHE A 137 15.41 6.94 -9.62
C PHE A 137 15.94 7.61 -8.35
N SER A 138 15.45 7.23 -7.16
CA SER A 138 15.95 7.78 -5.90
C SER A 138 17.41 7.46 -5.62
N MET A 139 17.95 6.40 -6.20
CA MET A 139 19.36 6.02 -6.06
C MET A 139 20.31 6.88 -6.91
N GLY A 140 19.79 7.79 -7.75
CA GLY A 140 20.62 8.75 -8.50
C GLY A 140 21.55 8.11 -9.53
N ILE A 141 21.28 6.87 -9.96
CA ILE A 141 22.15 6.11 -10.89
C ILE A 141 22.09 6.70 -12.31
N TYR A 142 21.06 7.49 -12.64
CA TYR A 142 20.85 8.07 -13.97
C TYR A 142 20.39 9.53 -13.90
N ASP A 143 20.86 10.34 -14.85
CA ASP A 143 20.54 11.77 -14.94
C ASP A 143 19.12 12.06 -15.48
N LYS A 144 18.39 11.01 -15.86
CA LYS A 144 17.05 11.12 -16.46
C LYS A 144 15.98 11.04 -15.38
N LEU A 145 15.03 11.97 -15.47
CA LEU A 145 13.83 11.94 -14.64
C LEU A 145 12.83 10.88 -15.13
N PRO A 146 11.88 10.47 -14.28
CA PRO A 146 10.82 9.55 -14.67
C PRO A 146 10.01 10.13 -15.85
N GLU A 147 9.87 9.35 -16.93
CA GLU A 147 9.09 9.77 -18.11
C GLU A 147 7.57 9.67 -17.88
N ARG A 148 7.15 8.90 -16.86
CA ARG A 148 5.73 8.70 -16.51
C ARG A 148 5.38 9.41 -15.22
N ASN A 149 4.11 9.79 -15.08
CA ASN A 149 3.59 10.42 -13.87
C ASN A 149 3.78 9.51 -12.64
N MET A 150 4.65 9.95 -11.73
CA MET A 150 4.91 9.29 -10.46
C MET A 150 4.03 9.81 -9.30
N ILE A 151 3.44 10.98 -9.46
CA ILE A 151 2.70 11.66 -8.40
C ILE A 151 1.35 10.97 -8.15
N ASN A 152 0.61 10.58 -9.19
CA ASN A 152 -0.71 9.98 -9.00
C ASN A 152 -0.65 8.62 -8.27
N PRO A 153 0.19 7.65 -8.69
CA PRO A 153 0.32 6.39 -7.96
C PRO A 153 0.81 6.58 -6.52
N TYR A 154 1.70 7.55 -6.29
CA TYR A 154 2.15 7.94 -4.94
C TYR A 154 0.99 8.40 -4.06
N ILE A 155 0.13 9.31 -4.56
CA ILE A 155 -1.04 9.81 -3.80
C ILE A 155 -1.99 8.65 -3.45
N HIS A 156 -2.26 7.75 -4.41
CA HIS A 156 -3.08 6.57 -4.13
C HIS A 156 -2.46 5.68 -3.06
N LEU A 157 -1.14 5.47 -3.09
CA LEU A 157 -0.46 4.64 -2.10
C LEU A 157 -0.53 5.26 -0.69
N ILE A 158 -0.31 6.57 -0.53
CA ILE A 158 -0.45 7.24 0.76
C ILE A 158 -1.87 7.06 1.30
N LYS A 159 -2.89 7.31 0.48
CA LYS A 159 -4.28 7.14 0.89
C LYS A 159 -4.59 5.69 1.25
N MET A 160 -4.05 4.73 0.51
CA MET A 160 -4.20 3.30 0.82
C MET A 160 -3.59 2.97 2.19
N LEU A 161 -2.42 3.51 2.53
CA LEU A 161 -1.80 3.33 3.85
C LEU A 161 -2.67 3.90 4.98
N ASP A 162 -3.20 5.11 4.82
CA ASP A 162 -4.10 5.73 5.81
C ASP A 162 -5.40 4.93 5.97
N ALA A 163 -6.02 4.53 4.85
CA ALA A 163 -7.23 3.71 4.85
C ALA A 163 -7.01 2.34 5.48
N ALA A 164 -5.85 1.73 5.24
CA ALA A 164 -5.47 0.45 5.80
C ALA A 164 -5.37 0.50 7.32
N TYR A 165 -4.66 1.51 7.82
CA TYR A 165 -4.47 1.72 9.24
C TYR A 165 -5.81 1.94 9.94
N LEU A 166 -6.68 2.77 9.35
CA LEU A 166 -8.03 3.02 9.85
C LEU A 166 -8.90 1.76 9.93
N ILE A 167 -8.80 0.84 8.96
CA ILE A 167 -9.52 -0.45 9.00
C ILE A 167 -9.07 -1.29 10.20
N ILE A 168 -7.76 -1.32 10.47
CA ILE A 168 -7.18 -2.08 11.58
C ILE A 168 -7.56 -1.45 12.92
N GLU A 169 -7.43 -0.13 13.04
CA GLU A 169 -7.78 0.61 14.25
C GLU A 169 -9.25 0.40 14.64
N ARG A 170 -10.18 0.53 13.69
CA ARG A 170 -11.61 0.28 13.91
C ARG A 170 -11.95 -1.16 14.28
N ARG A 171 -11.08 -2.11 13.93
CA ARG A 171 -11.24 -3.52 14.31
C ARG A 171 -10.75 -3.77 15.74
N GLY A 172 -9.67 -3.10 16.17
CA GLY A 172 -9.13 -3.23 17.52
C GLY A 172 -9.99 -2.57 18.61
N LYS A 173 -10.86 -1.61 18.25
CA LYS A 173 -11.83 -0.96 19.16
C LYS A 173 -13.12 -1.78 19.40
N LYS A 174 -13.24 -2.99 18.84
CA LYS A 174 -14.38 -3.90 19.02
C LYS A 174 -13.99 -5.13 19.81
#